data_AF-A0A2G5B862-F1
#
_entry.id   AF-A0A2G5B862-F1
#
_cell.length_a   1.000
_cell.length_b   1.000
_cell.length_c   1.000
_cell.angle_alpha   90.00
_cell.angle_beta   90.00
_cell.angle_gamma   90.00
#
_symmetry.space_group_name_H-M   'P 1'
#
loop_
_entity.id
_entity.type
_entity.pdbx_description
1 polymer ?
#
loop_
_entity_poly.entity_id
_entity_poly.type
_entity_poly.pdbx_seq_one_letter_code
_entity_poly.pdbx_strand_id
1 'polypeptide(L)'
;MPAAAFKLADAYRKGSLAEGDIAAAIKWYTHAGKSGVVEAYFALGNMYSRGEGTSDGNPDYKAAFDMFEIAATRGNVESQYNMGHYYLEGKGVEKDPHLAAEYWGMAAAKRFPIALLNLGKLYAEGKELPQNIRRGKDLLNVAIECSGPDGFIKSQAQSLLDRIEKQQRDTWCVIL
;
A
#
# COMPACT_ATOMS: atom_id res chain seq x y z
N MET A 1 -8.22 -26.00 -11.04
CA MET A 1 -8.26 -24.65 -11.64
C MET A 1 -7.81 -23.62 -10.59
N PRO A 2 -6.81 -22.76 -10.88
CA PRO A 2 -6.21 -21.85 -9.88
C PRO A 2 -7.22 -20.88 -9.24
N ALA A 3 -8.17 -20.35 -10.01
CA ALA A 3 -9.24 -19.49 -9.50
C ALA A 3 -10.21 -20.20 -8.54
N ALA A 4 -10.40 -21.52 -8.69
CA ALA A 4 -11.21 -22.32 -7.77
C ALA A 4 -10.50 -22.52 -6.43
N ALA A 5 -9.17 -22.70 -6.46
CA ALA A 5 -8.35 -22.79 -5.24
C ALA A 5 -8.38 -21.48 -4.44
N PHE A 6 -8.32 -20.32 -5.11
CA PHE A 6 -8.48 -19.02 -4.46
C PHE A 6 -9.85 -18.87 -3.77
N LYS A 7 -10.95 -19.17 -4.50
CA LYS A 7 -12.30 -19.10 -3.92
C LYS A 7 -12.49 -20.05 -2.75
N LEU A 8 -11.90 -21.24 -2.84
CA LEU A 8 -11.92 -22.23 -1.77
C LEU A 8 -11.16 -21.73 -0.53
N ALA A 9 -9.97 -21.15 -0.71
CA ALA A 9 -9.21 -20.52 0.37
C ALA A 9 -10.03 -19.44 1.08
N ASP A 10 -10.73 -18.62 0.31
CA ASP A 10 -11.55 -17.53 0.82
C ASP A 10 -12.77 -18.03 1.60
N ALA A 11 -13.36 -19.15 1.18
CA ALA A 11 -14.43 -19.83 1.90
C ALA A 11 -13.96 -20.45 3.22
N TYR A 12 -12.77 -21.06 3.25
CA TYR A 12 -12.15 -21.55 4.50
C TYR A 12 -11.84 -20.39 5.46
N ARG A 13 -11.25 -19.30 4.96
CA ARG A 13 -10.92 -18.12 5.77
C ARG A 13 -12.17 -17.47 6.39
N LYS A 14 -13.27 -17.40 5.64
CA LYS A 14 -14.54 -16.81 6.10
C LYS A 14 -15.41 -17.76 6.93
N GLY A 15 -14.99 -19.01 7.14
CA GLY A 15 -15.76 -20.02 7.87
C GLY A 15 -17.04 -20.46 7.14
N SER A 16 -17.11 -20.29 5.82
CA SER A 16 -18.28 -20.67 5.02
C SER A 16 -18.32 -22.17 4.68
N LEU A 17 -17.22 -22.89 4.93
CA LEU A 17 -17.07 -24.33 4.73
C LEU A 17 -16.31 -24.90 5.93
N ALA A 18 -17.03 -25.50 6.88
CA ALA A 18 -16.56 -25.91 8.21
C ALA A 18 -16.05 -24.71 9.06
N GLU A 19 -16.06 -24.85 10.39
CA GLU A 19 -15.54 -23.83 11.32
C GLU A 19 -14.18 -23.33 10.81
N GLY A 20 -14.02 -22.02 10.61
CA GLY A 20 -12.98 -21.42 9.75
C GLY A 20 -11.60 -22.03 9.94
N ASP A 21 -11.18 -22.86 8.97
CA ASP A 21 -9.87 -23.50 8.97
C ASP A 21 -8.84 -22.58 8.29
N ILE A 22 -8.21 -21.73 9.10
CA ILE A 22 -7.18 -20.80 8.64
C ILE A 22 -5.97 -21.54 8.05
N ALA A 23 -5.63 -22.72 8.56
CA ALA A 23 -4.53 -23.52 8.03
C ALA A 23 -4.85 -24.05 6.62
N ALA A 24 -6.09 -24.49 6.38
CA ALA A 24 -6.57 -24.84 5.05
C ALA A 24 -6.58 -23.62 4.12
N ALA A 25 -7.04 -22.46 4.59
CA ALA A 25 -7.02 -21.22 3.81
C ALA A 25 -5.60 -20.88 3.34
N ILE A 26 -4.61 -20.91 4.24
CA ILE A 26 -3.20 -20.65 3.91
C ILE A 26 -2.68 -21.62 2.85
N LYS A 27 -2.98 -22.92 3.00
CA LYS A 27 -2.58 -23.95 2.01
C LYS A 27 -3.17 -23.67 0.63
N TRP A 28 -4.46 -23.35 0.56
CA TRP A 28 -5.14 -23.11 -0.71
C TRP A 28 -4.73 -21.79 -1.37
N TYR A 29 -4.52 -20.72 -0.60
CA TYR A 29 -3.93 -19.48 -1.13
C TYR A 29 -2.51 -19.72 -1.65
N THR A 30 -1.68 -20.45 -0.91
CA THR A 30 -0.31 -20.76 -1.34
C THR A 30 -0.33 -21.54 -2.66
N HIS A 31 -1.22 -22.53 -2.78
CA HIS A 31 -1.38 -23.28 -4.01
C HIS A 31 -1.86 -22.41 -5.18
N ALA A 32 -2.83 -21.52 -4.96
CA ALA A 32 -3.33 -20.59 -5.97
C ALA A 32 -2.23 -19.61 -6.43
N GLY A 33 -1.45 -19.06 -5.50
CA GLY A 33 -0.32 -18.16 -5.79
C GLY A 33 0.79 -18.83 -6.59
N LYS A 34 1.17 -20.05 -6.22
CA LYS A 34 2.13 -20.88 -6.98
C LYS A 34 1.62 -21.18 -8.40
N SER A 35 0.30 -21.28 -8.56
CA SER A 35 -0.36 -21.51 -9.84
C SER A 35 -0.64 -20.24 -10.65
N GLY A 36 -0.14 -19.08 -10.20
CA GLY A 36 -0.20 -17.81 -10.94
C GLY A 36 -1.26 -16.81 -10.48
N VAL A 37 -2.10 -17.12 -9.48
CA VAL A 37 -3.10 -16.19 -8.95
C VAL A 37 -2.41 -15.21 -7.98
N VAL A 38 -2.05 -14.03 -8.47
CA VAL A 38 -1.27 -13.03 -7.71
C VAL A 38 -2.03 -12.54 -6.47
N GLU A 39 -3.35 -12.42 -6.57
CA GLU A 39 -4.25 -12.01 -5.49
C GLU A 39 -4.17 -12.94 -4.28
N ALA A 40 -3.76 -14.20 -4.49
CA ALA A 40 -3.59 -15.15 -3.40
C ALA A 40 -2.42 -14.76 -2.47
N TYR A 41 -1.32 -14.25 -3.04
CA TYR A 41 -0.20 -13.74 -2.24
C TYR A 41 -0.57 -12.44 -1.53
N PHE A 42 -1.32 -11.54 -2.19
CA PHE A 42 -1.86 -10.36 -1.52
C PHE A 42 -2.79 -10.74 -0.34
N ALA A 43 -3.65 -11.74 -0.51
CA ALA A 43 -4.52 -12.24 0.55
C ALA A 43 -3.71 -12.81 1.72
N LEU A 44 -2.67 -13.62 1.44
CA LEU A 44 -1.76 -14.14 2.47
C LEU A 44 -1.03 -13.02 3.21
N GLY A 45 -0.53 -12.01 2.50
CA GLY A 45 0.13 -10.85 3.12
C GLY A 45 -0.81 -10.13 4.10
N ASN A 46 -2.07 -9.93 3.70
CA ASN A 46 -3.08 -9.34 4.58
C ASN A 46 -3.37 -10.21 5.81
N MET A 47 -3.47 -11.53 5.64
CA MET A 47 -3.69 -12.46 6.75
C MET A 47 -2.57 -12.34 7.78
N TYR A 48 -1.32 -12.47 7.37
CA TYR A 48 -0.17 -12.36 8.27
C TYR A 48 -0.07 -10.98 8.93
N SER A 49 -0.38 -9.90 8.20
CA SER A 49 -0.37 -8.54 8.76
C SER A 49 -1.42 -8.29 9.85
N ARG A 50 -2.44 -9.15 9.92
CA ARG A 50 -3.50 -9.14 10.95
C ARG A 50 -3.31 -10.23 12.00
N GLY A 51 -2.25 -11.03 11.89
CA GLY A 51 -1.99 -12.18 12.75
C GLY A 51 -2.89 -13.39 12.47
N GLU A 52 -3.67 -13.37 11.39
CA GLU A 52 -4.50 -14.52 10.99
C GLU A 52 -3.58 -15.71 10.62
N GLY A 53 -3.68 -16.80 11.38
CA GLY A 53 -2.91 -18.03 11.13
C GLY A 53 -1.55 -18.10 11.83
N THR A 54 -1.27 -17.13 12.70
CA THR A 54 -0.15 -17.19 13.66
C THR A 54 -0.59 -17.93 14.93
N SER A 55 0.36 -18.48 15.69
CA SER A 55 0.05 -19.26 16.90
C SER A 55 -0.42 -18.41 18.08
N ASP A 56 -0.02 -17.14 18.13
CA ASP A 56 -0.34 -16.19 19.21
C ASP A 56 -1.37 -15.12 18.80
N GLY A 57 -1.81 -15.13 17.54
CA GLY A 57 -2.76 -14.17 16.98
C GLY A 57 -2.16 -12.78 16.70
N ASN A 58 -0.84 -12.62 16.85
CA ASN A 58 -0.17 -11.34 16.59
C ASN A 58 0.28 -11.23 15.13
N PRO A 59 0.37 -10.01 14.57
CA PRO A 59 0.88 -9.81 13.22
C PRO A 59 2.30 -10.39 13.02
N ASP A 60 2.46 -11.21 11.97
CA ASP A 60 3.77 -11.59 11.45
C ASP A 60 4.11 -10.66 10.27
N TYR A 61 4.72 -9.52 10.58
CA TYR A 61 5.08 -8.54 9.57
C TYR A 61 6.13 -9.04 8.59
N LYS A 62 6.99 -10.00 8.98
CA LYS A 62 7.99 -10.53 8.06
C LYS A 62 7.34 -11.45 7.03
N ALA A 63 6.48 -12.37 7.46
CA ALA A 63 5.71 -13.21 6.55
C ALA A 63 4.77 -12.37 5.67
N ALA A 64 4.17 -11.31 6.22
CA ALA A 64 3.34 -10.39 5.44
C ALA A 64 4.15 -9.67 4.35
N PHE A 65 5.33 -9.15 4.70
CA PHE A 65 6.25 -8.51 3.77
C PHE A 65 6.60 -9.43 2.60
N ASP A 66 7.02 -10.67 2.90
CA ASP A 66 7.44 -11.62 1.88
C ASP A 66 6.30 -11.93 0.88
N MET A 67 5.07 -12.04 1.36
CA MET A 67 3.91 -12.29 0.49
C MET A 67 3.54 -11.05 -0.33
N PHE A 68 3.59 -9.84 0.26
CA PHE A 68 3.37 -8.61 -0.49
C PHE A 68 4.45 -8.36 -1.54
N GLU A 69 5.72 -8.67 -1.27
CA GLU A 69 6.80 -8.54 -2.24
C GLU A 69 6.57 -9.42 -3.47
N ILE A 70 6.20 -10.69 -3.27
CA ILE A 70 5.86 -11.60 -4.38
C ILE A 70 4.68 -11.06 -5.19
N ALA A 71 3.65 -10.52 -4.53
CA ALA A 71 2.50 -9.95 -5.23
C ALA A 71 2.84 -8.65 -5.97
N ALA A 72 3.65 -7.78 -5.37
CA ALA A 72 4.07 -6.49 -5.90
C ALA A 72 4.97 -6.65 -7.14
N THR A 73 5.94 -7.58 -7.09
CA THR A 73 6.82 -7.92 -8.23
C THR A 73 6.03 -8.51 -9.41
N ARG A 74 4.88 -9.12 -9.15
CA ARG A 74 3.93 -9.60 -10.17
C ARG A 74 2.85 -8.57 -10.54
N GLY A 75 3.01 -7.33 -10.10
CA GLY A 75 2.22 -6.19 -10.54
C GLY A 75 0.92 -5.93 -9.76
N ASN A 76 0.69 -6.59 -8.63
CA ASN A 76 -0.46 -6.26 -7.77
C ASN A 76 -0.27 -4.85 -7.14
N VAL A 77 -1.20 -3.95 -7.45
CA VAL A 77 -1.09 -2.51 -7.13
C VAL A 77 -1.22 -2.25 -5.63
N GLU A 78 -2.12 -2.99 -4.96
CA GLU A 78 -2.33 -2.87 -3.51
C GLU A 78 -1.10 -3.36 -2.73
N SER A 79 -0.44 -4.40 -3.22
CA SER A 79 0.81 -4.89 -2.64
C SER A 79 1.94 -3.89 -2.86
N GLN A 80 2.07 -3.30 -4.05
CA GLN A 80 3.03 -2.21 -4.29
C GLN A 80 2.79 -1.04 -3.32
N TYR A 81 1.52 -0.68 -3.09
CA TYR A 81 1.18 0.32 -2.09
C TYR A 81 1.55 -0.09 -0.65
N ASN A 82 1.28 -1.33 -0.26
CA ASN A 82 1.62 -1.86 1.06
C ASN A 82 3.13 -1.94 1.29
N MET A 83 3.90 -2.32 0.27
CA MET A 83 5.37 -2.31 0.34
C MET A 83 5.91 -0.92 0.68
N GLY A 84 5.32 0.13 0.11
CA GLY A 84 5.70 1.49 0.46
C GLY A 84 5.50 1.81 1.95
N HIS A 85 4.41 1.35 2.57
CA HIS A 85 4.21 1.48 4.02
C HIS A 85 5.19 0.66 4.83
N TYR A 86 5.45 -0.59 4.42
CA TYR A 86 6.35 -1.48 5.15
C TYR A 86 7.78 -0.94 5.20
N TYR A 87 8.27 -0.40 4.08
CA TYR A 87 9.57 0.26 4.03
C TYR A 87 9.59 1.60 4.79
N LEU A 88 8.52 2.39 4.76
CA LEU A 88 8.50 3.66 5.48
C LEU A 88 8.46 3.49 7.00
N GLU A 89 7.80 2.45 7.48
CA GLU A 89 7.63 2.16 8.90
C GLU A 89 8.64 1.14 9.45
N GLY A 90 9.39 0.45 8.59
CA GLY A 90 10.30 -0.63 8.99
C GLY A 90 9.57 -1.88 9.50
N LYS A 91 8.39 -2.19 8.94
CA LYS A 91 7.59 -3.36 9.35
C LYS A 91 8.10 -4.62 8.65
N GLY A 92 8.71 -5.54 9.39
CA GLY A 92 9.21 -6.80 8.82
C GLY A 92 10.39 -6.64 7.84
N VAL A 93 10.90 -5.42 7.69
CA VAL A 93 12.02 -5.02 6.83
C VAL A 93 12.72 -3.82 7.45
N GLU A 94 13.98 -3.58 7.11
CA GLU A 94 14.67 -2.35 7.49
C GLU A 94 13.96 -1.12 6.88
N LYS A 95 13.86 -0.04 7.66
CA LYS A 95 13.22 1.20 7.20
C LYS A 95 14.04 1.82 6.07
N ASP A 96 13.40 2.06 4.92
CA ASP A 96 14.01 2.71 3.76
C ASP A 96 12.98 3.62 3.04
N PRO A 97 13.02 4.94 3.30
CA PRO A 97 12.12 5.88 2.64
C PRO A 97 12.29 5.97 1.12
N HIS A 98 13.47 5.64 0.57
CA HIS A 98 13.71 5.65 -0.88
C HIS A 98 12.99 4.47 -1.55
N LEU A 99 13.13 3.26 -0.99
CA LEU A 99 12.36 2.10 -1.45
C LEU A 99 10.86 2.30 -1.24
N ALA A 100 10.46 2.95 -0.14
CA ALA A 100 9.06 3.30 0.07
C ALA A 100 8.50 4.17 -1.07
N ALA A 101 9.25 5.21 -1.46
CA ALA A 101 8.89 6.09 -2.56
C ALA A 101 8.88 5.37 -3.92
N GLU A 102 9.79 4.42 -4.13
CA GLU A 102 9.85 3.61 -5.35
C GLU A 102 8.60 2.74 -5.49
N TYR A 103 8.24 1.99 -4.46
CA TYR A 103 7.05 1.12 -4.46
C TYR A 103 5.74 1.91 -4.56
N TRP A 104 5.61 3.03 -3.84
CA TRP A 104 4.49 3.94 -4.06
C TRP A 104 4.50 4.55 -5.46
N GLY A 105 5.66 4.80 -6.05
CA GLY A 105 5.82 5.23 -7.43
C GLY A 105 5.26 4.21 -8.43
N MET A 106 5.51 2.92 -8.22
CA MET A 106 4.94 1.85 -9.04
C MET A 106 3.41 1.83 -8.98
N ALA A 107 2.83 1.93 -7.77
CA ALA A 107 1.38 1.99 -7.60
C ALA A 107 0.78 3.29 -8.18
N ALA A 108 1.47 4.42 -7.99
CA ALA A 108 1.10 5.72 -8.53
C ALA A 108 1.11 5.75 -10.07
N ALA A 109 2.07 5.08 -10.72
CA ALA A 109 2.12 4.91 -12.17
C ALA A 109 0.87 4.19 -12.73
N LYS A 110 0.20 3.38 -11.90
CA LYS A 110 -1.08 2.74 -12.20
C LYS A 110 -2.29 3.57 -11.79
N ARG A 111 -2.08 4.88 -11.55
CA ARG A 111 -3.07 5.86 -11.10
C ARG A 111 -3.78 5.48 -9.79
N PHE A 112 -3.11 4.76 -8.89
CA PHE A 112 -3.68 4.41 -7.58
C PHE A 112 -3.74 5.66 -6.68
N PRO A 113 -4.93 6.23 -6.38
CA PRO A 113 -5.02 7.60 -5.85
C PRO A 113 -4.38 7.76 -4.47
N ILE A 114 -4.47 6.73 -3.62
CA ILE A 114 -3.90 6.76 -2.28
C ILE A 114 -2.37 6.69 -2.31
N ALA A 115 -1.78 5.97 -3.27
CA ALA A 115 -0.33 5.98 -3.47
C ALA A 115 0.16 7.35 -3.98
N LEU A 116 -0.58 7.96 -4.91
CA LEU A 116 -0.30 9.33 -5.40
C LEU A 116 -0.32 10.35 -4.26
N LEU A 117 -1.36 10.30 -3.41
CA LEU A 117 -1.47 11.18 -2.24
C LEU A 117 -0.29 11.01 -1.29
N ASN A 118 0.03 9.76 -0.90
CA ASN A 118 1.08 9.49 0.07
C ASN A 118 2.48 9.84 -0.48
N LEU A 119 2.75 9.51 -1.74
CA LEU A 119 4.02 9.88 -2.39
C LEU A 119 4.15 11.40 -2.57
N GLY A 120 3.06 12.06 -2.95
CA GLY A 120 3.02 13.52 -3.05
C GLY A 120 3.32 14.19 -1.72
N LYS A 121 2.71 13.70 -0.63
CA LYS A 121 3.00 14.14 0.74
C LYS A 121 4.45 13.89 1.14
N LEU A 122 4.99 12.70 0.86
CA LEU A 122 6.37 12.32 1.20
C LEU A 122 7.37 13.31 0.59
N TYR A 123 7.23 13.65 -0.69
CA TYR A 123 8.09 14.64 -1.34
C TYR A 123 7.84 16.08 -0.90
N ALA A 124 6.57 16.47 -0.69
CA ALA A 124 6.24 17.84 -0.33
C ALA A 124 6.69 18.21 1.09
N GLU A 125 6.59 17.28 2.04
CA GLU A 125 6.96 17.53 3.44
C GLU A 125 8.47 17.47 3.68
N GLY A 126 9.22 16.65 2.93
CA GLY A 126 10.67 16.59 3.01
C GLY A 126 11.22 16.03 4.33
N LYS A 127 10.43 15.27 5.09
CA LYS A 127 10.80 14.75 6.43
C LYS A 127 11.69 13.50 6.38
N GLU A 128 11.34 12.59 5.48
CA GLU A 128 11.97 11.26 5.35
C GLU A 128 12.82 11.17 4.07
N LEU A 129 12.59 12.09 3.13
CA LEU A 129 13.33 12.25 1.88
C LEU A 129 13.61 13.74 1.65
N PRO A 130 14.63 14.10 0.84
CA PRO A 130 14.84 15.49 0.45
C PRO A 130 13.57 16.10 -0.15
N GLN A 131 13.23 17.30 0.31
CA GLN A 131 12.01 17.98 -0.12
C GLN A 131 12.02 18.22 -1.64
N ASN A 132 10.91 17.90 -2.29
CA ASN A 132 10.66 18.24 -3.68
C ASN A 132 9.21 18.71 -3.82
N ILE A 133 8.99 20.00 -3.53
CA ILE A 133 7.65 20.61 -3.55
C ILE A 133 7.00 20.45 -4.92
N ARG A 134 7.75 20.67 -6.01
CA ARG A 134 7.22 20.56 -7.38
C ARG A 134 6.65 19.17 -7.64
N ARG A 135 7.48 18.13 -7.44
CA ARG A 135 7.06 16.73 -7.61
C ARG A 135 5.91 16.37 -6.67
N GLY A 136 5.95 16.87 -5.43
CA GLY A 136 4.87 16.71 -4.47
C GLY A 136 3.54 17.26 -5.00
N LYS A 137 3.50 18.52 -5.43
CA LYS A 137 2.30 19.16 -6.00
C LYS A 137 1.79 18.42 -7.23
N ASP A 138 2.68 18.03 -8.15
CA ASP A 138 2.31 17.31 -9.37
C ASP A 138 1.58 16.00 -9.04
N LEU A 139 2.11 15.22 -8.10
CA LEU A 139 1.48 13.96 -7.65
C LEU A 139 0.13 14.19 -6.96
N LEU A 140 0.01 15.25 -6.15
CA LEU A 140 -1.25 15.58 -5.47
C LEU A 140 -2.35 16.00 -6.45
N ASN A 141 -2.00 16.76 -7.49
CA ASN A 141 -2.94 17.10 -8.56
C ASN A 141 -3.44 15.86 -9.28
N VAL A 142 -2.53 14.93 -9.63
CA VAL A 142 -2.92 13.66 -10.24
C VAL A 142 -3.78 12.82 -9.28
N ALA A 143 -3.52 12.87 -7.96
CA ALA A 143 -4.36 12.20 -6.96
C ALA A 143 -5.80 12.74 -6.97
N ILE A 144 -5.99 14.05 -7.11
CA ILE A 144 -7.31 14.70 -7.20
C ILE A 144 -8.07 14.22 -8.45
N GLU A 145 -7.40 14.18 -9.60
CA GLU A 145 -7.99 13.70 -10.86
C GLU A 145 -8.46 12.25 -10.75
N CYS A 146 -7.70 11.40 -10.05
CA CYS A 146 -7.99 9.97 -9.96
C CYS A 146 -8.98 9.59 -8.85
N SER A 147 -9.28 10.48 -7.90
CA SER A 147 -10.06 10.16 -6.69
C SER A 147 -11.55 10.47 -6.78
N GLY A 148 -12.04 10.94 -7.92
CA GLY A 148 -13.45 11.27 -8.14
C GLY A 148 -13.88 12.59 -7.48
N PRO A 149 -15.09 13.09 -7.78
CA PRO A 149 -15.51 14.44 -7.40
C PRO A 149 -15.66 14.65 -5.89
N ASP A 150 -16.09 13.64 -5.14
CA ASP A 150 -16.39 13.69 -3.70
C ASP A 150 -15.47 12.80 -2.84
N GLY A 151 -14.26 12.50 -3.34
CA GLY A 151 -13.34 11.58 -2.69
C GLY A 151 -12.61 12.19 -1.49
N PHE A 152 -12.52 11.43 -0.38
CA PHE A 152 -11.67 11.74 0.78
C PHE A 152 -10.22 12.10 0.38
N ILE A 153 -9.68 11.41 -0.63
CA ILE A 153 -8.34 11.62 -1.15
C ILE A 153 -8.20 13.01 -1.80
N LYS A 154 -9.21 13.45 -2.57
CA LYS A 154 -9.24 14.78 -3.17
C LYS A 154 -9.21 15.87 -2.10
N SER A 155 -10.03 15.75 -1.06
CA SER A 155 -10.07 16.72 0.04
C SER A 155 -8.73 16.80 0.77
N GLN A 156 -8.09 15.66 1.04
CA GLN A 156 -6.76 15.64 1.64
C GLN A 156 -5.68 16.27 0.75
N ALA A 157 -5.68 15.92 -0.54
CA ALA A 157 -4.72 16.46 -1.50
C ALA A 157 -4.86 17.98 -1.63
N GLN A 158 -6.09 18.48 -1.75
CA GLN A 158 -6.36 19.92 -1.83
C GLN A 158 -5.91 20.66 -0.57
N SER A 159 -6.25 20.14 0.61
CA SER A 159 -5.81 20.72 1.88
C SER A 159 -4.29 20.78 2.01
N LEU A 160 -3.57 19.78 1.49
CA LEU A 160 -2.11 19.80 1.47
C LEU A 160 -1.55 20.82 0.47
N LEU A 161 -2.13 20.93 -0.72
CA LEU A 161 -1.76 21.94 -1.71
C LEU A 161 -1.94 23.36 -1.15
N ASP A 162 -3.08 23.65 -0.52
CA ASP A 162 -3.38 24.96 0.06
C ASP A 162 -2.37 25.33 1.16
N ARG A 163 -1.96 24.35 1.99
CA ARG A 163 -0.93 24.54 3.02
C ARG A 163 0.43 24.85 2.41
N ILE A 164 0.84 24.12 1.38
CA ILE A 164 2.11 24.35 0.66
C ILE A 164 2.13 25.77 0.08
N GLU A 165 1.05 26.20 -0.57
CA GLU A 165 0.95 27.52 -1.18
C GLU A 165 0.95 28.64 -0.16
N LYS A 166 0.26 28.45 0.97
CA LYS A 166 0.30 29.39 2.08
C LYS A 166 1.72 29.53 2.63
N GLN A 167 2.39 28.40 2.91
CA GLN A 167 3.76 28.42 3.43
C GLN A 167 4.73 29.12 2.47
N GLN A 168 4.59 28.89 1.16
CA GLN A 168 5.37 29.61 0.16
C GLN A 168 5.10 31.12 0.21
N ARG A 169 3.83 31.56 0.19
CA ARG A 169 3.51 32.99 0.31
C ARG A 169 4.11 33.62 1.57
N ASP A 170 3.94 32.96 2.71
CA ASP A 170 4.43 33.47 4.00
C ASP A 170 5.96 33.58 4.02
N THR A 171 6.68 32.67 3.36
CA THR A 171 8.16 32.73 3.28
C THR A 171 8.63 33.91 2.43
N TRP A 172 7.90 34.28 1.37
CA TRP A 172 8.26 35.40 0.50
C TRP A 172 7.98 36.76 1.16
N CYS A 173 6.95 36.85 2.01
CA CYS A 173 6.64 38.07 2.76
C CYS A 173 7.68 38.44 3.84
N VAL A 174 8.53 37.51 4.26
CA VAL A 174 9.54 37.73 5.32
C VAL A 174 10.91 38.17 4.74
N ILE A 175 11.09 38.06 3.43
CA ILE A 175 12.36 38.36 2.73
C ILE A 175 12.32 39.76 2.05
N LEU A 176 11.19 40.49 2.15
CA LEU A 176 11.01 41.87 1.71
C LEU A 176 10.90 42.82 2.91
#